data_AF-A0A9P4N0H4-F1
#
_entry.id   AF-A0A9P4N0H4-F1
#
_cell.length_a   1.000
_cell.length_b   1.000
_cell.length_c   1.000
_cell.angle_alpha   90.00
_cell.angle_beta   90.00
_cell.angle_gamma   90.00
#
_symmetry.space_group_name_H-M   'P 1'
#
loop_
_entity.id
_entity.type
_entity.pdbx_description
1 polymer ?
#
loop_
_entity_poly.entity_id
_entity_poly.type
_entity_poly.pdbx_seq_one_letter_code
_entity_poly.pdbx_strand_id
1 'polypeptide(L)'
;MHSTNSFPTHTGAEFLEFLKVAGSGDKAAVEEFLGRHPETKRFLETEKPSPESFTTERFWGVNAFIFVNGKGEKRAFRYQVLPAEEVKHLSPEEVKPKPENYLFDDISARLSSGQPAEFKLVAQLSEEGDVTDNATVLWPEEREIVELGTIKLEKEVETEESKKEQKYIIFDPIPRVEGIEPSADPLLETRANVYLVSGRERRAAA
;
A
#
# COMPACT_ATOMS: atom_id res chain seq x y z
N MET A 1 -1.96 -1.74 1.03
CA MET A 1 -1.30 -0.45 1.25
C MET A 1 0.12 -0.53 0.72
N HIS A 2 0.79 0.61 0.49
CA HIS A 2 2.13 0.71 -0.07
C HIS A 2 2.94 1.75 0.70
N SER A 3 4.28 1.67 0.68
CA SER A 3 5.18 2.75 1.17
C SER A 3 5.38 3.87 0.12
N THR A 4 4.48 3.95 -0.85
CA THR A 4 4.42 5.00 -1.87
C THR A 4 2.98 5.47 -2.02
N ASN A 5 2.79 6.76 -2.31
CA ASN A 5 1.47 7.40 -2.37
C ASN A 5 0.73 7.25 -3.71
N SER A 6 1.31 6.55 -4.69
CA SER A 6 0.73 6.31 -6.02
C SER A 6 0.97 4.87 -6.46
N PHE A 7 0.32 4.50 -7.57
CA PHE A 7 0.50 3.23 -8.28
C PHE A 7 1.09 3.47 -9.68
N PRO A 8 1.83 2.52 -10.28
CA PRO A 8 2.46 2.72 -11.60
C PRO A 8 1.48 2.80 -12.77
N THR A 9 0.27 2.24 -12.68
CA THR A 9 -0.68 2.19 -13.81
C THR A 9 -2.11 2.46 -13.34
N HIS A 10 -3.00 2.84 -14.25
CA HIS A 10 -4.39 3.16 -13.91
C HIS A 10 -5.26 1.91 -13.87
N THR A 11 -5.02 0.93 -14.73
CA THR A 11 -5.81 -0.31 -14.82
C THR A 11 -4.98 -1.56 -14.57
N GLY A 12 -5.66 -2.68 -14.28
CA GLY A 12 -5.01 -3.97 -14.14
C GLY A 12 -4.43 -4.53 -15.45
N ALA A 13 -5.02 -4.19 -16.60
CA ALA A 13 -4.51 -4.60 -17.91
C ALA A 13 -3.17 -3.92 -18.22
N GLU A 14 -3.08 -2.61 -17.97
CA GLU A 14 -1.83 -1.86 -18.06
C GLU A 14 -0.79 -2.37 -17.07
N PHE A 15 -1.19 -2.74 -15.85
CA PHE A 15 -0.26 -3.30 -14.87
C PHE A 15 0.32 -4.64 -15.34
N LEU A 16 -0.51 -5.51 -15.93
CA LEU A 16 -0.04 -6.77 -16.50
C LEU A 16 0.92 -6.54 -17.67
N GLU A 17 0.64 -5.57 -18.54
CA GLU A 17 1.54 -5.18 -19.63
C GLU A 17 2.87 -4.68 -19.08
N PHE A 18 2.83 -3.77 -18.10
CA PHE A 18 4.01 -3.25 -17.41
C PHE A 18 4.88 -4.38 -16.84
N LEU A 19 4.28 -5.34 -16.13
CA LEU A 19 5.02 -6.49 -15.57
C LEU A 19 5.65 -7.37 -16.66
N LYS A 20 4.94 -7.61 -17.77
CA LYS A 20 5.46 -8.41 -18.89
C LYS A 20 6.63 -7.72 -19.58
N VAL A 21 6.52 -6.42 -19.82
CA VAL A 21 7.56 -5.62 -20.46
C VAL A 21 8.78 -5.48 -19.55
N ALA A 22 8.58 -5.17 -18.26
CA ALA A 22 9.67 -5.08 -17.30
C ALA A 22 10.41 -6.42 -17.12
N GLY A 23 9.69 -7.53 -17.16
CA GLY A 23 10.25 -8.88 -17.04
C GLY A 23 10.89 -9.44 -18.32
N SER A 24 10.72 -8.79 -19.49
CA SER A 24 11.21 -9.32 -20.77
C SER A 24 12.70 -9.09 -21.01
N GLY A 25 13.29 -8.08 -20.36
CA GLY A 25 14.65 -7.61 -20.63
C GLY A 25 14.79 -6.79 -21.93
N ASP A 26 13.71 -6.57 -22.68
CA ASP A 26 13.69 -5.76 -23.90
C ASP A 26 13.59 -4.27 -23.56
N LYS A 27 14.73 -3.57 -23.67
CA LYS A 27 14.82 -2.14 -23.38
C LYS A 27 13.96 -1.28 -24.31
N ALA A 28 13.82 -1.65 -25.58
CA ALA A 28 13.03 -0.87 -26.53
C ALA A 28 11.53 -0.97 -26.19
N ALA A 29 11.06 -2.17 -25.82
CA ALA A 29 9.70 -2.37 -25.34
C ALA A 29 9.43 -1.58 -24.05
N VAL A 30 10.40 -1.53 -23.12
CA VAL A 30 10.29 -0.71 -21.89
C VAL A 30 10.19 0.77 -22.24
N GLU A 31 11.05 1.29 -23.11
CA GLU A 31 11.02 2.70 -23.53
C GLU A 31 9.70 3.06 -24.22
N GLU A 32 9.18 2.21 -25.10
CA GLU A 32 7.90 2.41 -25.77
C GLU A 32 6.74 2.46 -24.76
N PHE A 33 6.70 1.51 -23.81
CA PHE A 33 5.69 1.49 -22.75
C PHE A 33 5.72 2.79 -21.93
N LEU A 34 6.90 3.21 -21.47
CA LEU A 34 7.05 4.44 -20.69
C LEU A 34 6.70 5.70 -21.47
N GLY A 35 6.84 5.69 -22.80
CA GLY A 35 6.39 6.77 -23.67
C GLY A 35 4.86 6.90 -23.74
N ARG A 36 4.13 5.79 -23.58
CA ARG A 36 2.65 5.77 -23.52
C ARG A 36 2.10 5.99 -22.11
N HIS A 37 2.90 5.68 -21.09
CA HIS A 37 2.52 5.70 -19.67
C HIS A 37 3.40 6.66 -18.85
N PRO A 38 3.23 7.99 -19.02
CA PRO A 38 4.00 8.98 -18.27
C PRO A 38 3.81 8.87 -16.75
N GLU A 39 2.67 8.37 -16.29
CA GLU A 39 2.40 8.05 -14.89
C GLU A 39 3.28 6.91 -14.36
N THR A 40 3.54 5.87 -15.15
CA THR A 40 4.48 4.82 -14.79
C THR A 40 5.90 5.38 -14.71
N LYS A 41 6.30 6.21 -15.67
CA LYS A 41 7.61 6.87 -15.65
C LYS A 41 7.80 7.70 -14.37
N ARG A 42 6.83 8.56 -14.04
CA ARG A 42 6.83 9.33 -12.79
C ARG A 42 6.93 8.42 -11.56
N PHE A 43 6.15 7.33 -11.52
CA PHE A 43 6.21 6.37 -10.44
C PHE A 43 7.61 5.77 -10.30
N LEU A 44 8.27 5.37 -11.38
CA LEU A 44 9.62 4.79 -11.35
C LEU A 44 10.69 5.80 -10.91
N GLU A 45 10.59 7.05 -11.37
CA GLU A 45 11.53 8.13 -11.06
C GLU A 45 11.36 8.69 -9.64
N THR A 46 10.20 8.50 -9.02
CA THR A 46 9.96 8.91 -7.63
C THR A 46 10.91 8.16 -6.69
N GLU A 47 11.62 8.89 -5.83
CA GLU A 47 12.53 8.31 -4.85
C GLU A 47 11.78 7.37 -3.89
N LYS A 48 12.37 6.21 -3.61
CA LYS A 48 11.83 5.19 -2.70
C LYS A 48 12.95 4.77 -1.75
N PRO A 49 13.31 5.65 -0.80
CA PRO A 49 14.44 5.39 0.08
C PRO A 49 14.09 4.23 1.03
N SER A 50 15.11 3.51 1.49
CA SER A 50 14.90 2.39 2.40
C SER A 50 14.54 2.93 3.79
N PRO A 51 13.47 2.45 4.44
CA PRO A 51 13.15 2.87 5.80
C PRO A 51 14.19 2.38 6.81
N GLU A 52 14.36 3.12 7.90
CA GLU A 52 15.14 2.65 9.06
C GLU A 52 14.45 1.45 9.72
N SER A 53 13.12 1.50 9.84
CA SER A 53 12.26 0.49 10.44
C SER A 53 10.88 0.50 9.78
N PHE A 54 10.15 -0.61 9.80
CA PHE A 54 8.71 -0.58 9.46
C PHE A 54 7.91 0.38 10.36
N THR A 55 8.40 0.63 11.57
CA THR A 55 7.76 1.50 12.57
C THR A 55 7.98 2.98 12.36
N THR A 56 8.90 3.34 11.47
CA THR A 56 9.24 4.73 11.10
C THR A 56 8.94 5.00 9.62
N GLU A 57 8.08 4.17 9.01
CA GLU A 57 7.65 4.33 7.61
C GLU A 57 6.17 4.74 7.54
N ARG A 58 5.84 5.55 6.53
CA ARG A 58 4.47 5.92 6.19
C ARG A 58 3.91 4.93 5.17
N PHE A 59 2.64 4.60 5.31
CA PHE A 59 1.93 3.77 4.32
C PHE A 59 0.69 4.47 3.79
N TRP A 60 0.38 4.20 2.52
CA TRP A 60 -0.76 4.76 1.80
C TRP A 60 -1.70 3.66 1.32
N GLY A 61 -3.01 3.93 1.42
CA GLY A 61 -4.06 3.12 0.79
C GLY A 61 -4.01 3.15 -0.73
N VAL A 62 -3.48 4.25 -1.29
CA VAL A 62 -3.35 4.55 -2.73
C VAL A 62 -4.70 4.75 -3.43
N ASN A 63 -5.58 3.74 -3.40
CA ASN A 63 -6.93 3.87 -3.94
C ASN A 63 -7.79 4.80 -3.05
N ALA A 64 -8.74 5.50 -3.69
CA ALA A 64 -9.76 6.23 -2.96
C ALA A 64 -10.93 5.31 -2.57
N PHE A 65 -11.62 5.68 -1.50
CA PHE A 65 -12.82 5.05 -0.98
C PHE A 65 -13.86 6.14 -0.68
N ILE A 66 -15.10 5.75 -0.41
CA ILE A 66 -16.20 6.68 -0.18
C ILE A 66 -16.76 6.45 1.21
N PHE A 67 -16.67 7.46 2.09
CA PHE A 67 -17.46 7.48 3.31
C PHE A 67 -18.92 7.75 2.97
N VAL A 68 -19.83 7.03 3.61
CA VAL A 68 -21.28 7.21 3.53
C VAL A 68 -21.84 7.35 4.93
N ASN A 69 -22.46 8.49 5.25
CA ASN A 69 -23.05 8.70 6.58
C ASN A 69 -24.50 8.20 6.67
N GLY A 70 -25.10 8.27 7.87
CA GLY A 70 -26.48 7.82 8.10
C GLY A 70 -27.57 8.59 7.34
N LYS A 71 -27.23 9.70 6.67
CA LYS A 71 -28.12 10.45 5.76
C LYS A 71 -27.89 10.10 4.28
N GLY A 72 -26.92 9.23 3.98
CA GLY A 72 -26.50 8.88 2.62
C GLY A 72 -25.56 9.91 1.97
N GLU A 73 -25.05 10.89 2.71
CA GLU A 73 -24.08 11.86 2.19
C GLU A 73 -22.75 11.16 1.98
N LYS A 74 -22.11 11.44 0.84
CA LYS A 74 -20.89 10.77 0.38
C LYS A 74 -19.70 11.74 0.36
N ARG A 75 -18.55 11.30 0.87
CA ARG A 75 -17.27 12.01 0.71
C ARG A 75 -16.16 11.02 0.43
N ALA A 76 -15.39 11.24 -0.63
CA ALA A 76 -14.27 10.37 -0.93
C ALA A 76 -13.09 10.64 0.00
N PHE A 77 -12.27 9.62 0.24
CA PHE A 77 -11.07 9.73 1.06
C PHE A 77 -10.00 8.72 0.61
N ARG A 78 -8.75 8.94 1.03
CA ARG A 78 -7.66 7.96 0.92
C ARG A 78 -7.12 7.65 2.31
N TYR A 79 -6.92 6.36 2.60
CA TYR A 79 -6.25 5.95 3.84
C TYR A 79 -4.77 6.32 3.83
N GLN A 80 -4.26 6.74 4.98
CA GLN A 80 -2.84 6.73 5.28
C GLN A 80 -2.63 6.10 6.67
N VAL A 81 -1.50 5.43 6.85
CA VAL A 81 -1.01 4.93 8.13
C VAL A 81 0.27 5.68 8.42
N LEU A 82 0.22 6.54 9.44
CA LEU A 82 1.33 7.38 9.85
C LEU A 82 2.03 6.71 11.04
N PRO A 83 3.37 6.59 11.05
CA PRO A 83 4.06 6.12 12.24
C PRO A 83 3.83 7.09 13.40
N ALA A 84 3.71 6.56 14.63
CA ALA A 84 3.69 7.40 15.82
C ALA A 84 5.07 8.04 16.08
N GLU A 85 6.13 7.39 15.60
CA GLU A 85 7.50 7.89 15.56
C GLU A 85 7.74 8.75 14.32
N GLU A 86 8.83 9.53 14.34
CA GLU A 86 9.25 10.32 13.18
C GLU A 86 9.57 9.41 11.99
N VAL A 87 9.20 9.84 10.77
CA VAL A 87 9.56 9.12 9.54
C VAL A 87 11.07 9.17 9.35
N LYS A 88 11.70 8.00 9.18
CA LYS A 88 13.16 7.91 9.03
C LYS A 88 13.55 6.95 7.92
N HIS A 89 14.40 7.45 7.04
CA HIS A 89 14.97 6.70 5.93
C HIS A 89 16.48 6.65 6.03
N LEU A 90 17.07 5.60 5.44
CA LEU A 90 18.49 5.36 5.38
C LEU A 90 19.03 5.78 4.01
N SER A 91 20.24 6.36 3.99
CA SER A 91 20.99 6.56 2.76
C SER A 91 21.48 5.21 2.18
N PRO A 92 21.81 5.14 0.88
CA PRO A 92 22.34 3.91 0.29
C PRO A 92 23.57 3.34 1.01
N GLU A 93 24.45 4.19 1.54
CA GLU A 93 25.64 3.76 2.30
C GLU A 93 25.29 3.16 3.67
N GLU A 94 24.21 3.63 4.31
CA GLU A 94 23.70 3.08 5.57
C GLU A 94 22.94 1.77 5.37
N VAL A 95 22.32 1.56 4.20
CA VAL A 95 21.65 0.32 3.82
C VAL A 95 22.65 -0.78 3.48
N LYS A 96 23.73 -0.45 2.77
CA LYS A 96 24.73 -1.41 2.26
C LYS A 96 25.26 -2.43 3.30
N PRO A 97 25.55 -2.07 4.56
CA PRO A 97 26.01 -3.03 5.57
C PRO A 97 24.88 -3.78 6.30
N LYS A 98 23.59 -3.48 6.05
CA LYS A 98 22.46 -4.12 6.74
C LYS A 98 22.24 -5.54 6.22
N PRO A 99 21.78 -6.47 7.08
CA PRO A 99 21.35 -7.79 6.63
C PRO A 99 20.11 -7.68 5.74
N GLU A 100 19.88 -8.67 4.87
CA GLU A 100 18.74 -8.68 3.92
C GLU A 100 17.38 -8.51 4.61
N ASN A 101 17.24 -9.04 5.83
CA ASN A 101 15.99 -9.02 6.59
C ASN A 101 15.97 -7.97 7.72
N TYR A 102 16.81 -6.93 7.68
CA TYR A 102 16.99 -6.00 8.80
C TYR A 102 15.68 -5.37 9.32
N LEU A 103 14.69 -5.12 8.45
CA LEU A 103 13.39 -4.57 8.85
C LEU A 103 12.55 -5.58 9.65
N PHE A 104 12.62 -6.86 9.28
CA PHE A 104 11.95 -7.94 10.01
C PHE A 104 12.66 -8.23 11.34
N ASP A 105 13.99 -8.21 11.35
CA ASP A 105 14.77 -8.37 12.57
C ASP A 105 14.49 -7.23 13.56
N ASP A 106 14.37 -5.98 13.07
CA ASP A 106 14.05 -4.81 13.89
C ASP A 106 12.67 -4.90 14.55
N ILE A 107 11.60 -5.16 13.77
CA ILE A 107 10.25 -5.26 14.34
C ILE A 107 10.13 -6.43 15.33
N SER A 108 10.78 -7.56 15.05
CA SER A 108 10.75 -8.72 15.95
C SER A 108 11.47 -8.44 17.26
N ALA A 109 12.66 -7.82 17.20
CA ALA A 109 13.40 -7.43 18.40
C ALA A 109 12.63 -6.40 19.24
N ARG A 110 12.02 -5.40 18.59
CA ARG A 110 11.19 -4.37 19.23
C ARG A 110 10.02 -5.01 19.99
N LEU A 111 9.20 -5.81 19.33
CA LEU A 111 8.03 -6.45 19.94
C LEU A 111 8.42 -7.43 21.04
N SER A 112 9.49 -8.20 20.85
CA SER A 112 10.02 -9.13 21.87
C SER A 112 10.53 -8.43 23.13
N SER A 113 10.98 -7.17 23.01
CA SER A 113 11.37 -6.34 24.16
C SER A 113 10.19 -5.72 24.91
N GLY A 114 8.95 -5.97 24.45
CA GLY A 114 7.72 -5.41 25.03
C GLY A 114 7.44 -3.97 24.58
N GLN A 115 8.13 -3.47 23.57
CA GLN A 115 7.88 -2.16 22.97
C GLN A 115 6.88 -2.32 21.81
N PRO A 116 5.66 -1.77 21.91
CA PRO A 116 4.70 -1.83 20.82
C PRO A 116 5.12 -0.96 19.63
N ALA A 117 4.74 -1.35 18.42
CA ALA A 117 4.76 -0.46 17.27
C ALA A 117 3.40 0.24 17.16
N GLU A 118 3.40 1.57 17.15
CA GLU A 118 2.19 2.38 17.13
C GLU A 118 2.09 3.21 15.85
N PHE A 119 0.90 3.28 15.29
CA PHE A 119 0.59 4.05 14.10
C PHE A 119 -0.75 4.77 14.24
N LYS A 120 -0.90 5.91 13.57
CA LYS A 120 -2.19 6.57 13.37
C LYS A 120 -2.80 6.15 12.04
N LEU A 121 -4.03 5.65 12.08
CA LEU A 121 -4.84 5.49 10.88
C LEU A 121 -5.55 6.81 10.62
N VAL A 122 -5.33 7.39 9.44
CA VAL A 122 -5.93 8.66 9.06
C VAL A 122 -6.60 8.57 7.69
N ALA A 123 -7.54 9.46 7.43
CA ALA A 123 -8.16 9.67 6.13
C ALA A 123 -7.80 11.06 5.60
N GLN A 124 -7.19 11.11 4.43
CA GLN A 124 -7.11 12.31 3.60
C GLN A 124 -8.43 12.48 2.89
N LEU A 125 -9.14 13.58 3.13
CA LEU A 125 -10.47 13.81 2.60
C LEU A 125 -10.40 14.55 1.26
N SER A 126 -11.21 14.09 0.31
CA SER A 126 -11.34 14.75 -0.99
C SER A 126 -12.02 16.12 -0.89
N GLU A 127 -11.71 16.95 -1.88
CA GLU A 127 -12.45 18.14 -2.27
C GLU A 127 -12.97 18.03 -3.70
N GLU A 128 -13.74 19.03 -4.12
CA GLU A 128 -14.24 19.12 -5.50
C GLU A 128 -13.08 19.12 -6.51
N GLY A 129 -13.21 18.27 -7.54
CA GLY A 129 -12.20 18.11 -8.59
C GLY A 129 -11.13 17.06 -8.31
N ASP A 130 -11.07 16.48 -7.11
CA ASP A 130 -10.14 15.39 -6.81
C ASP A 130 -10.52 14.11 -7.57
N VAL A 131 -9.53 13.48 -8.19
CA VAL A 131 -9.70 12.25 -8.98
C VAL A 131 -9.79 11.04 -8.07
N THR A 132 -10.94 10.36 -8.05
CA THR A 132 -11.21 9.23 -7.14
C THR A 132 -11.09 7.85 -7.78
N ASP A 133 -11.06 7.79 -9.10
CA ASP A 133 -11.06 6.56 -9.89
C ASP A 133 -9.68 6.25 -10.51
N ASN A 134 -8.66 7.08 -10.27
CA ASN A 134 -7.31 6.87 -10.81
C ASN A 134 -6.23 6.96 -9.72
N ALA A 135 -5.75 5.81 -9.26
CA ALA A 135 -4.71 5.68 -8.24
C ALA A 135 -3.31 6.21 -8.65
N THR A 136 -3.13 6.60 -9.91
CA THR A 136 -1.88 7.22 -10.38
C THR A 136 -1.85 8.72 -10.11
N VAL A 137 -3.03 9.35 -9.92
CA VAL A 137 -3.19 10.78 -9.70
C VAL A 137 -3.13 11.07 -8.20
N LEU A 138 -2.22 11.96 -7.80
CA LEU A 138 -2.08 12.41 -6.42
C LEU A 138 -3.08 13.54 -6.12
N TRP A 139 -3.64 13.53 -4.91
CA TRP A 139 -4.37 14.69 -4.39
C TRP A 139 -3.36 15.67 -3.79
N PRO A 140 -3.68 16.98 -3.74
CA PRO A 140 -2.85 17.97 -3.04
C PRO A 140 -2.51 17.55 -1.61
N GLU A 141 -1.32 17.91 -1.14
CA GLU A 141 -0.86 17.52 0.21
C GLU A 141 -1.61 18.29 1.31
N GLU A 142 -2.16 19.45 0.98
CA GLU A 142 -2.89 20.34 1.89
C GLU A 142 -4.31 19.86 2.21
N ARG A 143 -4.75 18.74 1.61
CA ARG A 143 -6.07 18.17 1.87
C ARG A 143 -6.24 17.85 3.35
N GLU A 144 -7.45 18.09 3.84
CA GLU A 144 -7.84 17.81 5.22
C GLU A 144 -7.51 16.35 5.59
N ILE A 145 -6.78 16.17 6.69
CA ILE A 145 -6.48 14.87 7.28
C ILE A 145 -7.29 14.72 8.55
N VAL A 146 -8.06 13.64 8.65
CA VAL A 146 -8.81 13.29 9.87
C VAL A 146 -8.27 12.00 10.48
N GLU A 147 -8.04 11.99 11.79
CA GLU A 147 -7.65 10.79 12.52
C GLU A 147 -8.85 9.85 12.68
N LEU A 148 -8.66 8.59 12.28
CA LEU A 148 -9.66 7.53 12.40
C LEU A 148 -9.41 6.62 13.60
N GLY A 149 -8.16 6.55 14.06
CA GLY A 149 -7.80 5.78 15.24
C GLY A 149 -6.31 5.46 15.31
N THR A 150 -5.96 4.55 16.23
CA THR A 150 -4.59 4.09 16.47
C THR A 150 -4.50 2.60 16.19
N ILE A 151 -3.48 2.19 15.44
CA ILE A 151 -3.10 0.79 15.23
C ILE A 151 -1.91 0.51 16.14
N LYS A 152 -1.99 -0.56 16.93
CA LYS A 152 -0.93 -0.98 17.84
C LYS A 152 -0.59 -2.44 17.58
N LEU A 153 0.66 -2.70 17.21
CA LEU A 153 1.22 -4.04 17.12
C LEU A 153 1.99 -4.31 18.42
N GLU A 154 1.56 -5.31 19.17
CA GLU A 154 2.12 -5.58 20.51
C GLU A 154 2.92 -6.88 20.56
N LYS A 155 2.63 -7.82 19.65
CA LYS A 155 3.21 -9.17 19.66
C LYS A 155 3.25 -9.74 18.25
N GLU A 156 4.24 -10.58 18.02
CA GLU A 156 4.30 -11.45 16.86
C GLU A 156 3.57 -12.76 17.13
N VAL A 157 3.07 -13.37 16.06
CA VAL A 157 2.57 -14.75 16.10
C VAL A 157 3.78 -15.67 15.94
N GLU A 158 3.84 -16.74 16.73
CA GLU A 158 4.86 -17.78 16.63
C GLU A 158 5.07 -18.24 15.18
N THR A 159 6.32 -18.39 14.74
CA THR A 159 6.70 -18.58 13.33
C THR A 159 5.93 -19.69 12.63
N GLU A 160 5.75 -20.84 13.28
CA GLU A 160 5.05 -21.98 12.66
C GLU A 160 3.54 -21.72 12.50
N GLU A 161 2.90 -21.07 13.48
CA GLU A 161 1.51 -20.65 13.35
C GLU A 161 1.38 -19.52 12.32
N SER A 162 2.31 -18.57 12.30
CA SER A 162 2.36 -17.51 11.30
C SER A 162 2.44 -18.07 9.88
N LYS A 163 3.31 -19.05 9.61
CA LYS A 163 3.39 -19.73 8.31
C LYS A 163 2.08 -20.40 7.92
N LYS A 164 1.41 -21.03 8.88
CA LYS A 164 0.10 -21.67 8.66
C LYS A 164 -0.98 -20.63 8.35
N GLU A 165 -1.11 -19.58 9.16
CA GLU A 165 -2.08 -18.50 8.95
C GLU A 165 -1.82 -17.74 7.65
N GLN A 166 -0.54 -17.51 7.32
CA GLN A 166 -0.11 -16.97 6.05
C GLN A 166 -0.49 -17.85 4.86
N LYS A 167 -1.00 -19.08 5.01
CA LYS A 167 -1.63 -19.85 3.91
C LYS A 167 -3.12 -19.56 3.74
N TYR A 168 -3.80 -19.04 4.76
CA TYR A 168 -5.25 -18.83 4.76
C TYR A 168 -5.66 -17.35 4.66
N ILE A 169 -4.88 -16.44 5.21
CA ILE A 169 -5.18 -14.99 5.22
C ILE A 169 -5.33 -14.46 3.80
N ILE A 170 -6.38 -13.68 3.54
CA ILE A 170 -6.57 -12.89 2.32
C ILE A 170 -6.88 -11.46 2.74
N PHE A 171 -6.25 -10.48 2.11
CA PHE A 171 -6.49 -9.06 2.37
C PHE A 171 -7.37 -8.46 1.26
N ASP A 172 -8.69 -8.66 1.30
CA ASP A 172 -9.62 -8.07 0.31
C ASP A 172 -9.52 -6.53 0.35
N PRO A 173 -9.19 -5.84 -0.76
CA PRO A 173 -9.13 -4.39 -0.79
C PRO A 173 -10.51 -3.73 -0.76
N ILE A 174 -11.60 -4.47 -0.99
CA ILE A 174 -12.96 -3.94 -0.87
C ILE A 174 -13.32 -3.86 0.62
N PRO A 175 -13.76 -2.70 1.14
CA PRO A 175 -13.95 -2.49 2.58
C PRO A 175 -14.92 -3.46 3.27
N ARG A 176 -15.98 -3.92 2.57
CA ARG A 176 -16.99 -4.88 3.08
C ARG A 176 -17.62 -4.50 4.43
N VAL A 177 -17.65 -3.22 4.78
CA VAL A 177 -18.23 -2.70 6.03
C VAL A 177 -19.23 -1.59 5.75
N GLU A 178 -20.21 -1.42 6.64
CA GLU A 178 -21.19 -0.34 6.52
C GLU A 178 -20.51 1.03 6.62
N GLY A 179 -20.96 1.98 5.79
CA GLY A 179 -20.46 3.35 5.79
C GLY A 179 -19.16 3.58 4.99
N ILE A 180 -18.58 2.54 4.38
CA ILE A 180 -17.41 2.66 3.51
C ILE A 180 -17.63 1.86 2.22
N GLU A 181 -17.69 2.57 1.10
CA GLU A 181 -17.84 1.99 -0.24
C GLU A 181 -16.52 2.10 -1.04
N PRO A 182 -16.26 1.19 -2.00
CA PRO A 182 -15.18 1.39 -2.97
C PRO A 182 -15.47 2.60 -3.88
N SER A 183 -14.42 3.27 -4.35
CA SER A 183 -14.57 4.21 -5.47
C SER A 183 -14.74 3.46 -6.80
N ALA A 184 -14.88 4.20 -7.90
CA ALA A 184 -14.90 3.64 -9.25
C ALA A 184 -13.50 3.26 -9.79
N ASP A 185 -12.47 3.22 -8.95
CA ASP A 185 -11.11 2.88 -9.37
C ASP A 185 -11.03 1.43 -9.91
N PRO A 186 -10.64 1.23 -11.18
CA PRO A 186 -10.67 -0.08 -11.82
C PRO A 186 -9.64 -1.08 -11.22
N LEU A 187 -8.69 -0.60 -10.42
CA LEU A 187 -7.77 -1.48 -9.69
C LEU A 187 -8.45 -2.18 -8.52
N LEU A 188 -9.48 -1.63 -7.90
CA LEU A 188 -10.11 -2.23 -6.71
C LEU A 188 -10.68 -3.62 -7.02
N GLU A 189 -11.53 -3.71 -8.04
CA GLU A 189 -12.11 -4.99 -8.48
C GLU A 189 -11.05 -5.94 -9.02
N THR A 190 -10.07 -5.43 -9.78
CA THR A 190 -8.98 -6.27 -10.29
C THR A 190 -8.18 -6.90 -9.14
N ARG A 191 -7.80 -6.11 -8.14
CA ARG A 191 -7.04 -6.57 -6.98
C ARG A 191 -7.84 -7.56 -6.13
N ALA A 192 -9.12 -7.29 -5.89
CA ALA A 192 -9.99 -8.21 -5.15
C ALA A 192 -10.02 -9.60 -5.81
N ASN A 193 -10.20 -9.65 -7.13
CA ASN A 193 -10.19 -10.90 -7.88
C ASN A 193 -8.83 -11.61 -7.82
N VAL A 194 -7.72 -10.89 -8.04
CA VAL A 194 -6.37 -11.46 -8.00
C VAL A 194 -6.03 -12.00 -6.60
N TYR A 195 -6.37 -11.28 -5.54
CA TYR A 195 -6.08 -11.70 -4.17
C TYR A 195 -6.91 -12.93 -3.76
N LEU A 196 -8.15 -13.06 -4.23
CA LEU A 196 -8.96 -14.26 -4.04
C LEU A 196 -8.37 -15.46 -4.77
N VAL A 197 -7.93 -15.30 -6.01
CA VAL A 197 -7.27 -16.37 -6.79
C VAL A 197 -5.96 -16.79 -6.11
N SER A 198 -5.08 -15.83 -5.78
CA SER A 198 -3.81 -16.09 -5.09
C SER A 198 -4.02 -16.81 -3.75
N GLY A 199 -5.01 -16.40 -2.96
CA GLY A 199 -5.35 -17.07 -1.71
C GLY A 199 -5.85 -18.51 -1.92
N ARG A 200 -6.60 -18.78 -3.00
CA ARG A 200 -7.01 -20.15 -3.35
C ARG A 200 -5.82 -21.02 -3.72
N GLU A 201 -4.91 -20.52 -4.56
CA GLU A 201 -3.71 -21.23 -4.99
C GLU A 201 -2.77 -21.52 -3.82
N ARG A 202 -2.52 -20.52 -2.96
CA ARG A 202 -1.68 -20.68 -1.78
C ARG A 202 -2.22 -21.71 -0.78
N ARG A 203 -3.54 -21.81 -0.61
CA ARG A 203 -4.16 -22.86 0.21
C ARG A 203 -4.02 -24.26 -0.39
N ALA A 204 -4.00 -24.35 -1.72
CA ALA A 204 -3.86 -25.62 -2.43
C ALA A 204 -2.39 -26.09 -2.51
N ALA A 205 -1.43 -25.18 -2.33
CA ALA A 205 -0.01 -25.50 -2.28
C ALA A 205 0.35 -26.24 -0.98
N ALA A 206 0.89 -27.45 -1.14
CA ALA A 206 1.33 -28.37 -0.07
C ALA A 206 2.26 -27.68 0.95
#